data_AF-A0A7S1X2Z1-F1
#
_entry.id   AF-A0A7S1X2Z1-F1
#
_cell.length_a   1.000
_cell.length_b   1.000
_cell.length_c   1.000
_cell.angle_alpha   90.00
_cell.angle_beta   90.00
_cell.angle_gamma   90.00
#
_symmetry.space_group_name_H-M   'P 1'
#
loop_
_entity.id
_entity.type
_entity.pdbx_description
1 polymer ?
#
loop_
_entity_poly.entity_id
_entity_poly.type
_entity_poly.pdbx_seq_one_letter_code
_entity_poly.pdbx_strand_id
1 'polypeptide(L)'
;GLSPQSISVLGGFSPQGRSAHDAFTVVKEAMALQEAGCFGIVLECVPAVVGAAVTSALDIPTIGIGAGPSTSGQVLVYHDLLGMASHPHHAKVTPKFCKQYGQVGLHIQAALQGFCAEVTSREFPGEKYSPYRIPEREAEGFAELLERAGLPRAATAVNDEHVSRGQGKENK
;
A
#
# COMPACT_ATOMS: atom_id res chain seq x y z
N GLY A 1 23.96 1.50 -11.69
CA GLY A 1 23.60 0.69 -10.50
C GLY A 1 22.60 -0.38 -10.92
N LEU A 2 21.85 -0.98 -9.99
CA LEU A 2 20.73 -1.84 -10.37
C LEU A 2 19.61 -0.95 -10.95
N SER A 3 19.16 -1.26 -12.16
CA SER A 3 18.00 -0.61 -12.78
C SER A 3 16.85 -1.61 -12.82
N PRO A 4 15.78 -1.47 -12.03
CA PRO A 4 14.70 -2.47 -11.94
C PRO A 4 14.06 -2.81 -13.29
N GLN A 5 14.04 -1.88 -14.24
CA GLN A 5 13.52 -2.11 -15.61
C GLN A 5 14.40 -3.09 -16.42
N SER A 6 15.65 -3.28 -16.04
CA SER A 6 16.61 -4.18 -16.68
C SER A 6 16.67 -5.56 -16.02
N ILE A 7 15.71 -5.89 -15.14
CA ILE A 7 15.76 -7.11 -14.31
C ILE A 7 15.88 -8.41 -15.12
N SER A 8 15.21 -8.48 -16.28
CA SER A 8 15.26 -9.65 -17.17
C SER A 8 16.65 -9.84 -17.80
N VAL A 9 17.38 -8.74 -18.02
CA VAL A 9 18.75 -8.74 -18.56
C VAL A 9 19.76 -9.04 -17.44
N LEU A 10 19.49 -8.55 -16.23
CA LEU A 10 20.36 -8.70 -15.06
C LEU A 10 20.17 -10.04 -14.31
N GLY A 11 19.17 -10.84 -14.69
CA GLY A 11 18.88 -12.12 -14.06
C GLY A 11 18.30 -12.01 -12.64
N GLY A 12 17.71 -10.87 -12.28
CA GLY A 12 17.09 -10.61 -10.97
C GLY A 12 17.66 -9.41 -10.21
N PHE A 13 17.19 -9.22 -8.97
CA PHE A 13 17.63 -8.16 -8.07
C PHE A 13 19.00 -8.51 -7.44
N SER A 14 20.08 -8.33 -8.20
CA SER A 14 21.45 -8.57 -7.73
C SER A 14 22.22 -7.27 -7.54
N PRO A 15 23.03 -7.14 -6.46
CA PRO A 15 23.89 -5.96 -6.28
C PRO A 15 24.87 -5.77 -7.45
N GLN A 16 25.05 -4.52 -7.87
CA GLN A 16 25.95 -4.11 -8.96
C GLN A 16 27.26 -3.55 -8.42
N GLY A 17 28.34 -3.56 -9.20
CA GLY A 17 29.64 -3.02 -8.77
C GLY A 17 30.38 -3.92 -7.78
N ARG A 18 30.26 -5.25 -7.92
CA ARG A 18 30.87 -6.24 -7.00
C ARG A 18 32.33 -6.55 -7.32
N SER A 19 32.78 -6.30 -8.55
CA SER A 19 34.19 -6.33 -8.92
C SER A 19 34.75 -4.92 -9.06
N ALA A 20 36.08 -4.78 -9.01
CA ALA A 20 36.73 -3.49 -9.21
C ALA A 20 36.41 -2.87 -10.58
N HIS A 21 36.32 -3.71 -11.62
CA HIS A 21 35.98 -3.25 -12.97
C HIS A 21 34.54 -2.76 -13.04
N ASP A 22 33.58 -3.51 -12.50
CA ASP A 22 32.17 -3.11 -12.50
C ASP A 22 31.95 -1.84 -11.67
N ALA A 23 32.60 -1.73 -10.51
CA ALA A 23 32.55 -0.54 -9.66
C ALA A 23 33.08 0.69 -10.41
N PHE A 24 34.20 0.54 -11.12
CA PHE A 24 34.76 1.61 -11.95
C PHE A 24 33.82 2.01 -13.10
N THR A 25 33.19 1.04 -13.76
CA THR A 25 32.17 1.30 -14.79
C THR A 25 31.01 2.11 -14.24
N VAL A 26 30.50 1.77 -13.05
CA VAL A 26 29.42 2.54 -12.40
C VAL A 26 29.82 4.01 -12.17
N VAL A 27 31.06 4.28 -11.76
CA VAL A 27 31.57 5.65 -11.60
C VAL A 27 31.60 6.37 -12.95
N LYS A 28 32.15 5.74 -13.99
CA LYS A 28 32.20 6.32 -15.34
C LYS A 28 30.83 6.63 -15.92
N GLU A 29 29.89 5.71 -15.79
CA GLU A 29 28.50 5.91 -16.24
C GLU A 29 27.84 7.07 -15.51
N ALA A 30 28.05 7.21 -14.19
CA ALA A 30 27.51 8.31 -13.42
C ALA A 30 28.09 9.67 -13.85
N MET A 31 29.39 9.74 -14.14
CA MET A 31 30.03 10.94 -14.68
C MET A 31 29.48 11.30 -16.06
N ALA A 32 29.29 10.32 -16.94
CA ALA A 32 28.71 10.54 -18.26
C ALA A 32 27.26 11.06 -18.18
N LEU A 33 26.46 10.60 -17.21
CA LEU A 33 25.13 11.14 -16.95
C LEU A 33 25.17 12.61 -16.49
N GLN A 34 26.13 12.96 -15.62
CA GLN A 34 26.35 14.36 -15.24
C GLN A 34 26.74 15.22 -16.46
N GLU A 35 27.67 14.75 -17.29
CA GLU A 35 28.09 15.45 -18.52
C GLU A 35 26.93 15.63 -19.51
N ALA A 36 26.00 14.67 -19.55
CA ALA A 36 24.76 14.77 -20.34
C ALA A 36 23.73 15.77 -19.77
N GLY A 37 23.99 16.36 -18.60
CA GLY A 37 23.17 17.41 -18.00
C GLY A 37 22.17 16.91 -16.92
N CYS A 38 22.34 15.70 -16.39
CA CYS A 38 21.55 15.27 -15.23
C CYS A 38 21.83 16.20 -14.03
N PHE A 39 20.77 16.60 -13.31
CA PHE A 39 20.88 17.44 -12.12
C PHE A 39 21.03 16.65 -10.81
N GLY A 40 20.94 15.32 -10.87
CA GLY A 40 21.10 14.40 -9.75
C GLY A 40 20.97 12.96 -10.22
N ILE A 41 21.47 12.01 -9.41
CA ILE A 41 21.52 10.58 -9.78
C ILE A 41 21.07 9.71 -8.61
N VAL A 42 20.25 8.69 -8.88
CA VAL A 42 19.91 7.64 -7.92
C VAL A 42 20.90 6.48 -8.07
N LEU A 43 21.48 6.04 -6.94
CA LEU A 43 22.33 4.85 -6.85
C LEU A 43 21.58 3.75 -6.12
N GLU A 44 21.24 2.69 -6.85
CA GLU A 44 20.50 1.55 -6.32
C GLU A 44 21.36 0.29 -6.25
N CYS A 45 21.30 -0.39 -5.10
CA CYS A 45 21.92 -1.69 -4.84
C CYS A 45 23.40 -1.80 -5.25
N VAL A 46 24.24 -0.91 -4.73
CA VAL A 46 25.70 -0.95 -4.92
C VAL A 46 26.42 -1.05 -3.57
N PRO A 47 27.63 -1.64 -3.48
CA PRO A 47 28.43 -1.59 -2.26
C PRO A 47 28.65 -0.15 -1.78
N ALA A 48 28.67 0.05 -0.46
CA ALA A 48 28.81 1.39 0.14
C ALA A 48 30.05 2.15 -0.35
N VAL A 49 31.16 1.44 -0.60
CA VAL A 49 32.38 2.04 -1.16
C VAL A 49 32.18 2.60 -2.56
N VAL A 50 31.32 1.99 -3.38
CA VAL A 50 30.95 2.50 -4.71
C VAL A 50 30.08 3.74 -4.57
N GLY A 51 29.09 3.72 -3.67
CA GLY A 51 28.25 4.89 -3.38
C GLY A 51 29.07 6.09 -2.91
N ALA A 52 30.07 5.88 -2.05
CA ALA A 52 31.00 6.91 -1.63
C ALA A 52 31.86 7.46 -2.79
N ALA A 53 32.41 6.57 -3.63
CA ALA A 53 33.24 6.96 -4.75
C ALA A 53 32.47 7.79 -5.79
N VAL A 54 31.27 7.37 -6.17
CA VAL A 54 30.42 8.12 -7.12
C VAL A 54 30.06 9.49 -6.54
N THR A 55 29.62 9.54 -5.28
CA THR A 55 29.20 10.81 -4.67
C THR A 55 30.35 11.81 -4.56
N SER A 56 31.57 11.33 -4.32
CA SER A 56 32.75 12.20 -4.29
C SER A 56 33.24 12.64 -5.67
N ALA A 57 32.87 11.93 -6.74
CA ALA A 57 33.32 12.20 -8.11
C ALA A 57 32.37 13.15 -8.88
N LEU A 58 31.18 13.42 -8.35
CA LEU A 58 30.16 14.23 -9.00
C LEU A 58 29.97 15.57 -8.28
N ASP A 59 29.59 16.59 -9.05
CA ASP A 59 29.21 17.91 -8.54
C ASP A 59 27.70 17.99 -8.24
N ILE A 60 26.91 17.05 -8.79
CA ILE A 60 25.46 16.94 -8.58
C ILE A 60 25.12 15.98 -7.43
N PRO A 61 23.98 16.16 -6.75
CA PRO A 61 23.57 15.31 -5.63
C PRO A 61 23.32 13.86 -6.07
N THR A 62 23.73 12.92 -5.20
CA THR A 62 23.40 11.49 -5.33
C THR A 62 22.38 11.08 -4.28
N ILE A 63 21.44 10.21 -4.66
CA ILE A 63 20.43 9.65 -3.76
C ILE A 63 20.61 8.14 -3.68
N GLY A 64 20.88 7.62 -2.50
CA GLY A 64 21.12 6.19 -2.27
C GLY A 64 19.85 5.41 -1.94
N ILE A 65 19.75 4.20 -2.49
CA ILE A 65 18.83 3.15 -2.03
C ILE A 65 19.59 1.83 -2.02
N GLY A 66 20.05 1.43 -0.83
CA GLY A 66 20.99 0.31 -0.71
C GLY A 66 22.36 0.62 -1.33
N ALA A 67 22.84 1.87 -1.19
CA ALA A 67 24.13 2.34 -1.69
C ALA A 67 25.07 2.85 -0.57
N GLY A 68 24.75 2.56 0.69
CA GLY A 68 25.47 3.07 1.86
C GLY A 68 25.09 4.50 2.24
N PRO A 69 25.64 5.01 3.36
CA PRO A 69 25.25 6.30 3.92
C PRO A 69 25.95 7.51 3.27
N SER A 70 26.99 7.30 2.45
CA SER A 70 27.84 8.37 1.91
C SER A 70 27.26 9.09 0.68
N THR A 71 26.04 8.78 0.25
CA THR A 71 25.32 9.54 -0.77
C THR A 71 24.77 10.84 -0.20
N SER A 72 24.49 11.84 -1.04
CA SER A 72 23.98 13.15 -0.62
C SER A 72 22.60 13.07 0.07
N GLY A 73 21.79 12.08 -0.31
CA GLY A 73 20.50 11.78 0.31
C GLY A 73 20.16 10.29 0.22
N GLN A 74 18.99 9.93 0.74
CA GLN A 74 18.51 8.54 0.78
C GLN A 74 17.06 8.47 0.30
N VAL A 75 16.68 7.34 -0.32
CA VAL A 75 15.31 7.03 -0.69
C VAL A 75 14.97 5.59 -0.31
N LEU A 76 13.73 5.36 0.11
CA LEU A 76 13.14 4.05 0.34
C LEU A 76 11.71 4.04 -0.19
N VAL A 77 11.22 2.86 -0.57
CA VAL A 77 9.82 2.70 -0.94
C VAL A 77 8.97 2.78 0.34
N TYR A 78 7.98 3.67 0.36
CA TYR A 78 7.23 3.98 1.58
C TYR A 78 6.50 2.75 2.16
N HIS A 79 6.00 1.84 1.30
CA HIS A 79 5.36 0.59 1.72
C HIS A 79 6.31 -0.34 2.49
N ASP A 80 7.56 -0.44 2.04
CA ASP A 80 8.59 -1.27 2.69
C ASP A 80 9.01 -0.64 4.01
N LEU A 81 9.23 0.68 3.99
CA LEU A 81 9.57 1.50 5.15
C LEU A 81 8.51 1.39 6.24
N LEU A 82 7.22 1.47 5.90
CA LEU A 82 6.11 1.39 6.85
C LEU A 82 5.69 -0.05 7.20
N GLY A 83 6.29 -1.06 6.54
CA GLY A 83 5.92 -2.46 6.73
C GLY A 83 4.47 -2.75 6.38
N MET A 84 3.98 -2.19 5.28
CA MET A 84 2.59 -2.35 4.82
C MET A 84 2.31 -3.73 4.23
N ALA A 85 3.27 -4.29 3.49
CA ALA A 85 3.15 -5.64 2.95
C ALA A 85 3.42 -6.66 4.06
N SER A 86 2.35 -7.20 4.65
CA SER A 86 2.38 -8.32 5.58
C SER A 86 1.39 -9.36 5.07
N HIS A 87 1.88 -10.52 4.62
CA HIS A 87 1.02 -11.63 4.24
C HIS A 87 1.41 -12.87 5.03
N PRO A 88 0.49 -13.51 5.78
CA PRO A 88 0.81 -14.67 6.63
C PRO A 88 1.40 -15.85 5.85
N HIS A 89 1.08 -15.97 4.56
CA HIS A 89 1.47 -17.09 3.70
C HIS A 89 2.49 -16.75 2.61
N HIS A 90 2.96 -15.49 2.53
CA HIS A 90 4.01 -15.11 1.59
C HIS A 90 5.18 -14.50 2.35
N ALA A 91 6.38 -15.01 2.08
CA ALA A 91 7.61 -14.55 2.71
C ALA A 91 7.76 -13.03 2.53
N LYS A 92 8.14 -12.36 3.62
CA LYS A 92 8.45 -10.94 3.69
C LYS A 92 9.43 -10.56 2.56
N VAL A 93 8.98 -9.83 1.54
CA VAL A 93 9.87 -9.29 0.50
C VAL A 93 10.29 -7.87 0.86
N THR A 94 10.72 -7.65 2.11
CA THR A 94 11.38 -6.40 2.46
C THR A 94 12.83 -6.50 1.97
N PRO A 95 13.31 -5.60 1.10
CA PRO A 95 14.69 -5.62 0.65
C PRO A 95 15.66 -5.54 1.84
N LYS A 96 16.79 -6.25 1.76
CA LYS A 96 17.76 -6.33 2.87
C LYS A 96 18.30 -4.96 3.33
N PHE A 97 18.30 -3.98 2.43
CA PHE A 97 18.73 -2.60 2.73
C PHE A 97 17.64 -1.74 3.38
N CYS A 98 16.39 -2.19 3.42
CA CYS A 98 15.27 -1.41 3.92
C CYS A 98 15.04 -1.69 5.42
N LYS A 99 15.28 -0.68 6.25
CA LYS A 99 14.84 -0.67 7.64
C LYS A 99 13.35 -0.36 7.70
N GLN A 100 12.57 -1.21 8.36
CA GLN A 100 11.17 -0.90 8.66
C GLN A 100 11.09 0.03 9.88
N TYR A 101 10.32 1.10 9.76
CA TYR A 101 10.01 2.06 10.82
C TYR A 101 8.61 1.87 11.40
N GLY A 102 7.81 0.98 10.83
CA GLY A 102 6.47 0.65 11.32
C GLY A 102 6.05 -0.77 10.95
N GLN A 103 4.90 -1.18 11.47
CA GLN A 103 4.22 -2.44 11.16
C GLN A 103 2.79 -2.16 10.71
N VAL A 104 2.63 -1.18 9.81
CA VAL A 104 1.31 -0.68 9.38
C VAL A 104 0.46 -1.80 8.75
N GLY A 105 1.09 -2.79 8.10
CA GLY A 105 0.41 -3.94 7.53
C GLY A 105 -0.40 -4.74 8.55
N LEU A 106 0.06 -4.85 9.80
CA LEU A 106 -0.70 -5.55 10.85
C LEU A 106 -1.99 -4.82 11.20
N HIS A 107 -1.94 -3.49 11.28
CA HIS A 107 -3.12 -2.68 11.56
C HIS A 107 -4.12 -2.69 10.40
N ILE A 108 -3.62 -2.63 9.15
CA ILE A 108 -4.46 -2.77 7.95
C ILE A 108 -5.16 -4.13 7.98
N GLN A 109 -4.41 -5.21 8.21
CA GLN A 109 -4.96 -6.57 8.25
C GLN A 109 -6.04 -6.69 9.34
N ALA A 110 -5.76 -6.24 10.56
CA ALA A 110 -6.70 -6.30 11.67
C ALA A 110 -7.99 -5.50 11.37
N ALA A 111 -7.87 -4.29 10.80
CA ALA A 111 -9.03 -3.47 10.44
C ALA A 111 -9.90 -4.14 9.38
N LEU A 112 -9.28 -4.71 8.34
CA LEU A 112 -10.01 -5.42 7.28
C LEU A 112 -10.67 -6.70 7.79
N GLN A 113 -10.02 -7.44 8.70
CA GLN A 113 -10.60 -8.60 9.35
C GLN A 113 -11.79 -8.23 10.24
N GLY A 114 -11.67 -7.16 11.03
CA GLY A 114 -12.77 -6.63 11.84
C GLY A 114 -13.98 -6.26 10.98
N PHE A 115 -13.76 -5.49 9.91
CA PHE A 115 -14.82 -5.15 8.96
C PHE A 115 -15.48 -6.38 8.34
N CYS A 116 -14.69 -7.36 7.90
CA CYS A 116 -15.22 -8.62 7.34
C CYS A 116 -16.08 -9.38 8.37
N ALA A 117 -15.64 -9.44 9.62
CA ALA A 117 -16.38 -10.09 10.70
C ALA A 117 -17.71 -9.38 11.00
N GLU A 118 -17.70 -8.05 11.10
CA GLU A 118 -18.90 -7.26 11.37
C GLU A 118 -19.90 -7.33 10.20
N VAL A 119 -19.44 -7.33 8.94
CA VAL A 119 -20.33 -7.52 7.77
C VAL A 119 -20.91 -8.93 7.74
N THR A 120 -20.08 -9.95 8.00
CA THR A 120 -20.52 -11.36 7.96
C THR A 120 -21.53 -11.66 9.05
N SER A 121 -21.35 -11.10 10.24
CA SER A 121 -22.27 -11.21 11.38
C SER A 121 -23.48 -10.27 11.30
N ARG A 122 -23.52 -9.37 10.30
CA ARG A 122 -24.51 -8.29 10.15
C ARG A 122 -24.52 -7.27 11.30
N GLU A 123 -23.45 -7.17 12.08
CA GLU A 123 -23.26 -6.09 13.06
C GLU A 123 -23.01 -4.75 12.35
N PHE A 124 -22.31 -4.77 11.22
CA PHE A 124 -22.12 -3.62 10.36
C PHE A 124 -22.93 -3.73 9.04
N PRO A 125 -23.63 -2.65 8.63
CA PRO A 125 -23.77 -1.38 9.33
C PRO A 125 -24.82 -1.47 10.46
N GLY A 126 -24.42 -1.10 11.68
CA GLY A 126 -25.36 -0.92 12.79
C GLY A 126 -26.18 0.39 12.65
N GLU A 127 -27.03 0.66 13.64
CA GLU A 127 -27.94 1.82 13.63
C GLU A 127 -27.19 3.15 13.44
N LYS A 128 -26.06 3.33 14.14
CA LYS A 128 -25.21 4.52 14.05
C LYS A 128 -24.68 4.79 12.63
N TYR A 129 -24.44 3.73 11.86
CA TYR A 129 -23.91 3.80 10.49
C TYR A 129 -24.99 3.71 9.42
N SER A 130 -26.26 3.64 9.85
CA SER A 130 -27.44 3.72 8.99
C SER A 130 -28.21 4.99 9.35
N PRO A 131 -27.83 6.20 8.90
CA PRO A 131 -28.49 7.44 9.32
C PRO A 131 -29.77 7.76 8.52
N TYR A 132 -29.89 7.24 7.30
CA TYR A 132 -31.00 7.57 6.42
C TYR A 132 -32.27 6.80 6.82
N ARG A 133 -33.40 7.51 6.85
CA ARG A 133 -34.71 6.99 7.28
C ARG A 133 -35.79 7.42 6.29
N ILE A 134 -36.73 6.52 6.04
CA ILE A 134 -38.01 6.81 5.43
C ILE A 134 -39.06 6.91 6.55
N PRO A 135 -39.99 7.89 6.53
CA PRO A 135 -41.08 7.92 7.49
C PRO A 135 -41.92 6.63 7.42
N GLU A 136 -42.45 6.19 8.56
CA GLU A 136 -43.20 4.93 8.69
C GLU A 136 -44.33 4.79 7.66
N ARG A 137 -45.16 5.82 7.52
CA ARG A 137 -46.25 5.86 6.54
C ARG A 137 -45.77 5.70 5.09
N GLU A 138 -44.61 6.26 4.76
CA GLU A 138 -44.03 6.15 3.42
C GLU A 138 -43.38 4.77 3.20
N ALA A 139 -42.89 4.12 4.26
CA ALA A 139 -42.40 2.74 4.20
C ALA A 139 -43.54 1.74 3.92
N GLU A 140 -44.68 1.92 4.58
CA GLU A 140 -45.90 1.12 4.32
C GLU A 140 -46.39 1.30 2.88
N GLY A 141 -46.52 2.56 2.42
CA GLY A 141 -46.89 2.86 1.04
C GLY A 141 -45.88 2.30 0.02
N PHE A 142 -44.60 2.28 0.36
CA PHE A 142 -43.57 1.64 -0.48
C PHE A 142 -43.78 0.12 -0.58
N ALA A 143 -44.09 -0.57 0.52
CA ALA A 143 -44.39 -2.00 0.50
C ALA A 143 -45.61 -2.32 -0.39
N GLU A 144 -46.70 -1.55 -0.28
CA GLU A 144 -47.90 -1.72 -1.12
C GLU A 144 -47.61 -1.54 -2.61
N LEU A 145 -46.79 -0.53 -2.96
CA LEU A 145 -46.39 -0.29 -4.34
C LEU A 145 -45.59 -1.47 -4.90
N LEU A 146 -44.72 -2.09 -4.10
CA LEU A 146 -43.96 -3.28 -4.50
C LEU A 146 -44.87 -4.48 -4.74
N GLU A 147 -45.88 -4.70 -3.89
CA GLU A 147 -46.87 -5.77 -4.10
C GLU A 147 -47.64 -5.57 -5.39
N ARG A 148 -48.16 -4.35 -5.63
CA ARG A 148 -48.89 -4.01 -6.85
C ARG A 148 -48.04 -4.13 -8.11
N ALA A 149 -46.72 -3.95 -8.00
CA ALA A 149 -45.76 -4.16 -9.08
C ALA A 149 -45.38 -5.64 -9.29
N GLY A 150 -45.94 -6.57 -8.51
CA GLY A 150 -45.62 -8.00 -8.61
C GLY A 150 -44.29 -8.38 -7.97
N LEU A 151 -43.81 -7.62 -6.97
CA LEU A 151 -42.56 -7.85 -6.22
C LEU A 151 -42.82 -8.22 -4.74
N PRO A 152 -43.58 -9.29 -4.44
CA PRO A 152 -44.03 -9.59 -3.07
C PRO A 152 -42.88 -9.86 -2.10
N ARG A 153 -41.79 -10.49 -2.54
CA ARG A 153 -40.59 -10.72 -1.70
C ARG A 153 -39.93 -9.42 -1.26
N ALA A 154 -39.95 -8.39 -2.10
CA ALA A 154 -39.39 -7.09 -1.75
C ALA A 154 -40.30 -6.36 -0.76
N ALA A 155 -41.63 -6.45 -0.94
CA ALA A 155 -42.59 -5.90 0.01
C ALA A 155 -42.44 -6.52 1.40
N THR A 156 -42.30 -7.85 1.48
CA THR A 156 -42.02 -8.55 2.76
C THR A 156 -40.74 -8.06 3.41
N ALA A 157 -39.65 -7.89 2.64
CA ALA A 157 -38.37 -7.43 3.18
C ALA A 157 -38.44 -6.00 3.77
N VAL A 158 -39.25 -5.11 3.19
CA VAL A 158 -39.50 -3.76 3.74
C VAL A 158 -40.16 -3.85 5.12
N ASN A 159 -41.18 -4.70 5.24
CA ASN A 159 -41.91 -4.88 6.50
C ASN A 159 -41.03 -5.53 7.58
N ASP A 160 -40.24 -6.54 7.23
CA ASP A 160 -39.36 -7.24 8.17
C ASP A 160 -38.26 -6.32 8.73
N GLU A 161 -37.66 -5.47 7.88
CA GLU A 161 -36.64 -4.50 8.29
C GLU A 161 -37.24 -3.39 9.16
N HIS A 162 -38.49 -2.97 8.90
CA HIS A 162 -39.20 -1.97 9.70
C HIS A 162 -39.53 -2.50 11.09
N VAL A 163 -40.05 -3.73 11.19
CA VAL A 163 -40.39 -4.39 12.47
C VAL A 163 -39.15 -4.64 13.34
N SER A 164 -38.05 -5.09 12.72
CA SER A 164 -36.80 -5.39 13.43
C SER A 164 -36.17 -4.15 14.10
N ARG A 165 -36.47 -2.94 13.62
CA ARG A 165 -35.97 -1.67 14.18
C ARG A 165 -36.89 -1.03 15.22
N GLY A 166 -38.18 -1.40 15.26
CA GLY A 166 -39.14 -0.92 16.26
C GLY A 166 -38.89 -1.50 17.66
N GLN A 167 -38.48 -2.76 17.75
CA GLN A 167 -38.22 -3.46 19.03
C GLN A 167 -36.95 -3.00 19.76
N GLY A 168 -36.00 -2.34 19.07
CA GLY A 168 -34.78 -1.80 19.68
C GLY A 168 -34.98 -0.57 20.56
N LYS A 169 -36.17 0.04 20.55
CA LYS A 169 -36.50 1.22 21.38
C LYS A 169 -37.08 0.90 22.75
N GLU A 170 -37.47 -0.35 23.03
CA GLU A 170 -38.11 -0.72 24.31
C GLU A 170 -37.11 -1.14 25.42
N ASN A 171 -35.81 -1.28 25.11
CA ASN A 171 -34.78 -1.70 26.07
C ASN A 171 -33.70 -0.61 26.32
N LYS A 172 -34.09 0.63 26.58
CA LYS A 172 -33.22 1.67 27.15
C LYS A 172 -33.93 2.56 28.15
#